data_AF-A0A7J5U3U5-F1
#
_entry.id   AF-A0A7J5U3U5-F1
#
_cell.length_a   1.000
_cell.length_b   1.000
_cell.length_c   1.000
_cell.angle_alpha   90.00
_cell.angle_beta   90.00
_cell.angle_gamma   90.00
#
_symmetry.space_group_name_H-M   'P 1'
#
loop_
_entity.id
_entity.type
_entity.pdbx_description
1 polymer ?
#
loop_
_entity_poly.entity_id
_entity_poly.type
_entity_poly.pdbx_seq_one_letter_code
_entity_poly.pdbx_strand_id
1 'polypeptide(L)'
;MKRYVLLHGPARFCAFALLLICIGYACRSRKAEEIAPVLPASEYVLTPGQRITLQTGFTIIPDTVNIFICPPEAACFGPDNVFASLRVTTAQESRRVRLFALMGDNRVKVPYTFDSTGVVHRNRTYSLVLRGQYTNSNTGRPGGRAILRVTPL
;
A
#
# COMPACT_ATOMS: atom_id res chain seq x y z
N MET A 1 21.66 62.64 36.15
CA MET A 1 21.78 61.21 36.56
C MET A 1 20.79 60.37 35.76
N LYS A 2 21.27 59.51 34.84
CA LYS A 2 20.43 58.61 34.02
C LYS A 2 20.28 57.27 34.76
N ARG A 3 19.04 56.87 35.10
CA ARG A 3 18.74 55.54 35.64
C ARG A 3 18.34 54.62 34.48
N TYR A 4 19.14 53.59 34.24
CA TYR A 4 18.77 52.48 33.36
C TYR A 4 17.88 51.52 34.15
N VAL A 5 16.60 51.44 33.80
CA VAL A 5 15.68 50.45 34.34
C VAL A 5 15.85 49.18 33.51
N LEU A 6 16.42 48.15 34.13
CA LEU A 6 16.48 46.78 33.62
C LEU A 6 15.06 46.25 33.43
N LEU A 7 14.57 46.26 32.19
CA LEU A 7 13.36 45.54 31.79
C LEU A 7 13.67 44.03 31.67
N HIS A 8 13.66 43.33 32.81
CA HIS A 8 13.43 41.89 32.83
C HIS A 8 11.93 41.63 32.61
N GLY A 9 11.51 41.70 31.34
CA GLY A 9 10.12 41.45 30.95
C GLY A 9 9.81 39.94 30.82
N PRO A 10 8.60 39.49 31.25
CA PRO A 10 8.13 38.09 31.14
C PRO A 10 7.99 37.58 29.69
N ALA A 11 8.16 38.46 28.69
CA ALA A 11 8.07 38.14 27.27
C ALA A 11 9.10 37.09 26.80
N ARG A 12 10.24 36.94 27.47
CA ARG A 12 11.27 35.94 27.09
C ARG A 12 10.91 34.52 27.51
N PHE A 13 10.08 34.34 28.54
CA PHE A 13 9.67 33.02 29.02
C PHE A 13 8.57 32.39 28.15
N CYS A 14 7.66 33.20 27.58
CA CYS A 14 6.60 32.68 26.70
C CYS A 14 7.14 32.16 25.36
N ALA A 15 8.15 32.81 24.80
CA ALA A 15 8.75 32.39 23.52
C ALA A 15 9.44 31.01 23.62
N PHE A 16 10.06 30.72 24.76
CA PHE A 16 10.75 29.44 25.00
C PHE A 16 9.77 28.28 25.21
N ALA A 17 8.65 28.53 25.88
CA ALA A 17 7.60 27.53 26.12
C ALA A 17 6.88 27.12 24.82
N LEU A 18 6.59 28.08 23.92
CA LEU A 18 5.99 27.79 22.62
C LEU A 18 6.91 26.95 21.72
N LEU A 19 8.22 27.20 21.76
CA LEU A 19 9.21 26.43 20.99
C LEU A 19 9.23 24.94 21.39
N LEU A 20 9.17 24.66 22.69
CA LEU A 20 9.17 23.28 23.21
C LEU A 20 7.89 22.51 22.86
N ILE A 21 6.73 23.18 22.82
CA ILE A 21 5.46 22.59 22.39
C ILE A 21 5.53 22.22 20.89
N CYS A 22 6.10 23.09 20.05
CA CYS A 22 6.28 22.81 18.62
C CYS A 22 7.24 21.64 18.35
N ILE A 23 8.34 21.52 19.12
CA ILE A 23 9.29 20.40 19.00
C ILE A 23 8.64 19.07 19.48
N GLY A 24 7.85 19.11 20.54
CA GLY A 24 7.09 17.94 21.02
C GLY A 24 6.03 17.45 20.04
N TYR A 25 5.36 18.37 19.33
CA TYR A 25 4.37 18.03 18.29
C TYR A 25 5.00 17.48 17.01
N ALA A 26 6.20 17.96 16.65
CA ALA A 26 6.94 17.44 15.49
C ALA A 26 7.41 15.98 15.71
N CYS A 27 7.78 15.60 16.94
CA CYS A 27 8.21 14.22 17.24
C CYS A 27 7.05 13.22 17.36
N ARG A 28 5.85 13.64 17.75
CA ARG A 28 4.68 12.73 17.82
C ARG A 28 4.09 12.35 16.46
N SER A 29 4.46 13.05 15.40
CA SER A 29 3.92 12.81 14.05
C SER A 29 4.64 11.70 13.28
N ARG A 30 5.75 11.16 13.81
CA ARG A 30 6.31 9.90 13.33
C ARG A 30 5.58 8.74 14.01
N LYS A 31 4.29 8.56 13.68
CA LYS A 31 3.67 7.23 13.81
C LYS A 31 4.63 6.27 13.11
N ALA A 32 5.10 5.28 13.86
CA ALA A 32 5.98 4.23 13.37
C ALA A 32 5.48 3.79 11.99
N GLU A 33 6.23 4.17 10.97
CA GLU A 33 6.05 3.69 9.62
C GLU A 33 6.42 2.21 9.72
N GLU A 34 5.41 1.38 9.95
CA GLU A 34 5.54 -0.08 9.92
C GLU A 34 6.19 -0.40 8.59
N ILE A 35 7.50 -0.70 8.62
CA ILE A 35 8.33 -0.88 7.43
C ILE A 35 7.73 -2.07 6.68
N ALA A 36 6.91 -1.77 5.68
CA ALA A 36 6.28 -2.78 4.88
C ALA A 36 7.39 -3.62 4.23
N PRO A 37 7.33 -4.96 4.29
CA PRO A 37 8.42 -5.78 3.81
C PRO A 37 8.67 -5.48 2.33
N VAL A 38 9.95 -5.30 2.00
CA VAL A 38 10.44 -5.02 0.63
C VAL A 38 9.98 -6.16 -0.27
N LEU A 39 9.25 -5.81 -1.33
CA LEU A 39 8.78 -6.79 -2.31
C LEU A 39 9.94 -7.21 -3.23
N PRO A 40 9.96 -8.47 -3.70
CA PRO A 40 10.89 -8.91 -4.73
C PRO A 40 10.66 -8.12 -6.03
N ALA A 41 11.69 -7.99 -6.87
CA ALA A 41 11.69 -7.11 -8.05
C ALA A 41 10.60 -7.41 -9.11
N SER A 42 9.95 -8.58 -9.05
CA SER A 42 8.86 -9.00 -9.93
C SER A 42 7.46 -8.81 -9.33
N GLU A 43 7.38 -8.22 -8.13
CA GLU A 43 6.14 -7.96 -7.40
C GLU A 43 5.89 -6.47 -7.24
N TYR A 44 4.65 -6.07 -7.47
CA TYR A 44 4.22 -4.68 -7.46
C TYR A 44 2.99 -4.52 -6.58
N VAL A 45 3.02 -3.57 -5.63
CA VAL A 45 1.80 -3.17 -4.92
C VAL A 45 0.89 -2.47 -5.92
N LEU A 46 -0.35 -2.90 -6.00
CA LEU A 46 -1.34 -2.29 -6.87
C LEU A 46 -2.01 -1.11 -6.18
N THR A 47 -1.86 0.08 -6.76
CA THR A 47 -2.62 1.27 -6.38
C THR A 47 -3.50 1.70 -7.56
N PRO A 48 -4.81 1.98 -7.35
CA PRO A 48 -5.67 2.46 -8.42
C PRO A 48 -5.09 3.67 -9.16
N GLY A 49 -5.12 3.65 -10.49
CA GLY A 49 -4.59 4.69 -11.36
C GLY A 49 -3.07 4.73 -11.52
N GLN A 50 -2.31 3.97 -10.71
CA GLN A 50 -0.86 3.92 -10.81
C GLN A 50 -0.42 3.28 -12.12
N ARG A 51 0.59 3.87 -12.78
CA ARG A 51 1.21 3.28 -13.97
C ARG A 51 2.43 2.47 -13.57
N ILE A 52 2.40 1.17 -13.84
CA ILE A 52 3.52 0.24 -13.61
C ILE A 52 4.09 -0.12 -14.97
N THR A 53 5.19 0.52 -15.34
CA THR A 53 5.91 0.22 -16.59
C THR A 53 6.93 -0.87 -16.32
N LEU A 54 6.76 -2.01 -16.98
CA LEU A 54 7.70 -3.13 -16.84
C LEU A 54 8.88 -2.97 -17.79
N GLN A 55 10.03 -3.56 -17.45
CA GLN A 55 11.21 -3.59 -18.31
C GLN A 55 10.94 -4.25 -19.68
N THR A 56 9.93 -5.11 -19.76
CA THR A 56 9.47 -5.77 -20.98
C THR A 56 8.81 -4.81 -21.97
N GLY A 57 8.42 -3.60 -21.53
CA GLY A 57 7.87 -2.55 -22.38
C GLY A 57 6.34 -2.44 -22.41
N PHE A 58 5.61 -3.29 -21.68
CA PHE A 58 4.18 -3.08 -21.45
C PHE A 58 3.92 -2.40 -20.10
N THR A 59 2.85 -1.61 -20.06
CA THR A 59 2.42 -0.86 -18.88
C THR A 59 1.16 -1.50 -18.32
N ILE A 60 1.13 -1.66 -17.01
CA ILE A 60 -0.04 -2.13 -16.26
C ILE A 60 -0.62 -0.94 -15.50
N ILE A 61 -1.93 -0.73 -15.64
CA ILE A 61 -2.68 0.33 -14.97
C ILE A 61 -3.82 -0.32 -14.20
N PRO A 62 -3.78 -0.34 -12.85
CA PRO A 62 -4.90 -0.82 -12.06
C PRO A 62 -6.05 0.16 -12.17
N ASP A 63 -7.10 -0.21 -12.89
CA ASP A 63 -8.32 0.60 -13.00
C ASP A 63 -9.05 0.63 -11.66
N THR A 64 -9.18 -0.54 -11.02
CA THR A 64 -9.81 -0.70 -9.70
C THR A 64 -9.05 -1.73 -8.88
N VAL A 65 -8.91 -1.49 -7.58
CA VAL A 65 -8.37 -2.44 -6.60
C VAL A 65 -9.28 -2.40 -5.38
N ASN A 66 -9.95 -3.52 -5.09
CA ASN A 66 -10.83 -3.66 -3.95
C ASN A 66 -10.27 -4.74 -3.03
N ILE A 67 -10.21 -4.45 -1.73
CA ILE A 67 -9.77 -5.37 -0.70
C ILE A 67 -10.93 -5.50 0.28
N PHE A 68 -11.40 -6.72 0.47
CA PHE A 68 -12.48 -7.05 1.39
C PHE A 68 -11.88 -7.85 2.53
N ILE A 69 -11.93 -7.27 3.73
CA ILE A 69 -11.44 -7.89 4.95
C ILE A 69 -12.57 -7.85 5.98
N CYS A 70 -12.89 -8.99 6.55
CA CYS A 70 -13.87 -9.11 7.61
C CYS A 70 -13.36 -8.41 8.88
N PRO A 71 -14.11 -7.46 9.44
CA PRO A 71 -13.79 -6.90 10.76
C PRO A 71 -13.77 -8.01 11.82
N PRO A 72 -12.86 -7.96 12.81
CA PRO A 72 -12.73 -9.04 13.79
C PRO A 72 -13.96 -9.24 14.68
N GLU A 73 -14.76 -8.19 14.89
CA GLU A 73 -16.02 -8.22 15.62
C GLU A 73 -17.25 -8.65 14.80
N ALA A 74 -17.08 -8.92 13.50
CA ALA A 74 -18.18 -9.25 12.59
C ALA A 74 -18.16 -10.74 12.16
N ALA A 75 -19.34 -11.31 11.94
CA ALA A 75 -19.48 -12.61 11.30
C ALA A 75 -19.71 -12.41 9.79
N CYS A 76 -18.67 -12.58 8.98
CA CYS A 76 -18.78 -12.48 7.53
C CYS A 76 -19.07 -13.85 6.89
N PHE A 77 -19.90 -13.85 5.85
CA PHE A 77 -20.28 -15.06 5.10
C PHE A 77 -19.26 -15.47 4.02
N GLY A 78 -18.16 -14.74 3.87
CA GLY A 78 -17.15 -14.98 2.84
C GLY A 78 -15.73 -14.74 3.36
N PRO A 79 -14.74 -15.38 2.73
CA PRO A 79 -13.34 -15.19 3.08
C PRO A 79 -12.84 -13.80 2.65
N ASP A 80 -11.83 -13.33 3.36
CA ASP A 80 -11.10 -12.13 2.99
C ASP A 80 -10.48 -12.30 1.60
N ASN A 81 -10.61 -11.26 0.77
CA ASN A 81 -10.24 -11.36 -0.63
C ASN A 81 -9.81 -10.01 -1.21
N VAL A 82 -9.21 -10.09 -2.38
CA VAL A 82 -8.80 -8.96 -3.20
C VAL A 82 -9.28 -9.15 -4.63
N PHE A 83 -9.79 -8.08 -5.22
CA PHE A 83 -10.19 -8.01 -6.60
C PHE A 83 -9.46 -6.85 -7.29
N ALA A 84 -8.91 -7.10 -8.47
CA ALA A 84 -8.27 -6.07 -9.27
C ALA A 84 -8.76 -6.11 -10.72
N SER A 85 -9.10 -4.95 -11.26
CA SER A 85 -9.27 -4.75 -12.70
C SER A 85 -8.03 -4.03 -13.21
N LEU A 86 -7.29 -4.66 -14.09
CA LEU A 86 -6.03 -4.16 -14.64
C LEU A 86 -6.21 -3.88 -16.12
N ARG A 87 -5.77 -2.71 -16.56
CA ARG A 87 -5.58 -2.42 -17.98
C ARG A 87 -4.12 -2.66 -18.31
N VAL A 88 -3.90 -3.59 -19.21
CA VAL A 88 -2.58 -3.90 -19.76
C VAL A 88 -2.49 -3.19 -21.10
N THR A 89 -1.53 -2.29 -21.23
CA THR A 89 -1.31 -1.48 -22.43
C THR A 89 0.06 -1.77 -22.99
N THR A 90 0.11 -2.06 -24.28
CA THR A 90 1.34 -2.16 -25.07
C THR A 90 1.36 -1.00 -26.07
N ALA A 91 2.39 -0.92 -26.92
CA ALA A 91 2.42 0.04 -28.02
C ALA A 91 1.33 -0.21 -29.08
N GLN A 92 0.77 -1.42 -29.14
CA GLN A 92 -0.11 -1.88 -30.22
C GLN A 92 -1.54 -2.15 -29.75
N GLU A 93 -1.72 -2.49 -28.47
CA GLU A 93 -3.00 -2.94 -27.93
C GLU A 93 -3.22 -2.48 -26.48
N SER A 94 -4.50 -2.39 -26.10
CA SER A 94 -4.92 -2.24 -24.72
C SER A 94 -5.98 -3.27 -24.40
N ARG A 95 -5.75 -4.05 -23.33
CA ARG A 95 -6.69 -5.06 -22.86
C ARG A 95 -6.98 -4.85 -21.39
N ARG A 96 -8.23 -5.11 -20.99
CA ARG A 96 -8.61 -5.20 -19.57
C ARG A 96 -8.62 -6.65 -19.11
N VAL A 97 -8.09 -6.86 -17.91
CA VAL A 97 -8.02 -8.13 -17.20
C VAL A 97 -8.68 -7.92 -15.84
N ARG A 98 -9.45 -8.90 -15.36
CA ARG A 98 -9.95 -8.94 -14.00
C ARG A 98 -9.32 -10.12 -13.30
N LEU A 99 -8.83 -9.90 -12.08
CA LEU A 99 -8.19 -10.91 -11.24
C LEU A 99 -8.82 -10.90 -9.87
N PHE A 100 -8.91 -12.09 -9.27
CA PHE A 100 -9.39 -12.31 -7.92
C PHE A 100 -8.38 -13.14 -7.12
N ALA A 101 -8.17 -12.85 -5.85
CA ALA A 101 -7.39 -13.72 -4.98
C ALA A 101 -7.92 -13.68 -3.56
N LEU A 102 -7.80 -14.79 -2.85
CA LEU A 102 -8.00 -14.79 -1.41
C LEU A 102 -6.83 -14.08 -0.72
N MET A 103 -7.10 -13.45 0.42
CA MET A 103 -6.06 -12.87 1.25
C MET A 103 -5.24 -13.99 1.87
N GLY A 104 -3.92 -13.92 1.70
CA GLY A 104 -3.00 -14.85 2.32
C GLY A 104 -2.81 -14.54 3.80
N ASP A 105 -3.28 -15.42 4.69
CA ASP A 105 -2.82 -15.43 6.06
C ASP A 105 -1.67 -16.44 6.21
N ASN A 106 -0.57 -16.04 6.86
CA ASN A 106 0.45 -17.00 7.29
C ASN A 106 -0.02 -17.82 8.51
N ARG A 107 -1.13 -17.43 9.16
CA ARG A 107 -1.67 -18.06 10.38
C ARG A 107 -2.79 -19.07 10.10
N VAL A 108 -3.58 -18.89 9.04
CA VAL A 108 -4.63 -19.84 8.64
C VAL A 108 -4.16 -20.61 7.41
N LYS A 109 -4.05 -21.94 7.51
CA LYS A 109 -3.72 -22.85 6.40
C LYS A 109 -4.86 -22.95 5.37
N VAL A 110 -5.44 -21.83 4.94
CA VAL A 110 -6.33 -21.83 3.78
C VAL A 110 -5.44 -22.01 2.54
N PRO A 111 -5.72 -22.99 1.66
CA PRO A 111 -5.00 -23.10 0.40
C PRO A 111 -5.17 -21.79 -0.37
N TYR A 112 -4.05 -21.13 -0.65
CA TYR A 112 -4.03 -19.89 -1.40
C TYR A 112 -4.71 -20.11 -2.76
N THR A 113 -5.86 -19.48 -2.96
CA THR A 113 -6.47 -19.41 -4.29
C THR A 113 -6.05 -18.10 -4.93
N PHE A 114 -5.24 -18.20 -5.97
CA PHE A 114 -4.81 -17.07 -6.79
C PHE A 114 -5.42 -17.21 -8.17
N ASP A 115 -6.00 -16.13 -8.68
CA ASP A 115 -6.32 -16.03 -10.10
C ASP A 115 -5.08 -15.56 -10.87
N SER A 116 -4.90 -16.14 -12.05
CA SER A 116 -3.81 -15.79 -12.95
C SER A 116 -4.33 -15.72 -14.38
N THR A 117 -3.90 -14.70 -15.11
CA THR A 117 -4.16 -14.63 -16.55
C THR A 117 -2.86 -14.65 -17.34
N GLY A 118 -2.90 -15.25 -18.52
CA GLY A 118 -1.88 -15.06 -19.54
C GLY A 118 -2.10 -13.77 -20.32
N VAL A 119 -1.03 -13.03 -20.58
CA VAL A 119 -0.97 -11.91 -21.52
C VAL A 119 0.19 -12.13 -22.48
N VAL A 120 -0.07 -12.05 -23.77
CA VAL A 120 0.97 -12.18 -24.79
C VAL A 120 1.55 -10.80 -25.11
N HIS A 121 2.87 -10.67 -25.11
CA HIS A 121 3.57 -9.47 -25.54
C HIS A 121 4.84 -9.83 -26.30
N ARG A 122 5.03 -9.28 -27.51
CA ARG A 122 6.20 -9.55 -28.38
C ARG A 122 6.50 -11.06 -28.54
N ASN A 123 5.46 -11.85 -28.81
CA ASN A 123 5.54 -13.31 -28.98
C ASN A 123 6.02 -14.09 -27.72
N ARG A 124 5.92 -13.48 -26.53
CA ARG A 124 6.13 -14.14 -25.24
C ARG A 124 4.86 -14.04 -24.40
N THR A 125 4.54 -15.10 -23.68
CA THR A 125 3.40 -15.09 -22.76
C THR A 125 3.90 -14.77 -21.35
N TYR A 126 3.20 -13.88 -20.67
CA TYR A 126 3.44 -13.51 -19.29
C TYR A 126 2.23 -13.90 -18.46
N SER A 127 2.46 -14.50 -17.31
CA SER A 127 1.44 -14.72 -16.29
C SER A 127 1.37 -13.51 -15.37
N LEU A 128 0.17 -12.97 -15.22
CA LEU A 128 -0.17 -11.94 -14.24
C LEU A 128 -0.89 -12.64 -13.08
N VAL A 129 -0.27 -12.67 -11.91
CA VAL A 129 -0.79 -13.37 -10.73
C VAL A 129 -1.11 -12.36 -9.64
N LEU A 130 -2.39 -12.30 -9.21
CA LEU A 130 -2.81 -11.46 -8.10
C LEU A 130 -2.62 -12.18 -6.77
N ARG A 131 -2.15 -11.48 -5.74
CA ARG A 131 -2.03 -11.96 -4.37
C ARG A 131 -2.56 -10.90 -3.40
N GLY A 132 -3.34 -11.34 -2.42
CA GLY A 132 -3.72 -10.51 -1.27
C GLY A 132 -2.77 -10.74 -0.10
N GLN A 133 -2.36 -9.69 0.60
CA GLN A 133 -1.51 -9.79 1.80
C GLN A 133 -2.00 -8.85 2.90
N TYR A 134 -2.12 -9.34 4.13
CA TYR A 134 -2.37 -8.49 5.29
C TYR A 134 -1.16 -7.61 5.60
N THR A 135 -1.40 -6.33 5.89
CA THR A 135 -0.33 -5.39 6.24
C THR A 135 -0.20 -5.19 7.75
N ASN A 136 -1.31 -5.23 8.50
CA ASN A 136 -1.33 -4.80 9.90
C ASN A 136 -2.12 -5.83 10.74
N SER A 137 -1.54 -7.00 11.03
CA SER A 137 -2.25 -8.05 11.79
C SER A 137 -2.37 -7.78 13.30
N ASN A 138 -1.71 -6.73 13.81
CA ASN A 138 -1.54 -6.49 15.25
C ASN A 138 -2.32 -5.29 15.81
N THR A 139 -3.03 -4.50 14.99
CA THR A 139 -3.67 -3.24 15.42
C THR A 139 -5.17 -3.34 15.64
N GLY A 140 -5.75 -4.54 15.61
CA GLY A 140 -7.20 -4.77 15.74
C GLY A 140 -8.03 -4.29 14.53
N ARG A 141 -7.40 -3.66 13.54
CA ARG A 141 -7.99 -3.37 12.21
C ARG A 141 -7.11 -3.99 11.14
N PRO A 142 -7.44 -5.19 10.65
CA PRO A 142 -6.65 -5.82 9.61
C PRO A 142 -6.66 -4.96 8.34
N GLY A 143 -5.53 -4.35 8.04
CA GLY A 143 -5.24 -3.75 6.74
C GLY A 143 -4.76 -4.79 5.75
N GLY A 144 -4.89 -4.51 4.46
CA GLY A 144 -4.42 -5.38 3.40
C GLY A 144 -3.84 -4.61 2.22
N ARG A 145 -3.05 -5.31 1.41
CA ARG A 145 -2.54 -4.82 0.14
C ARG A 145 -2.70 -5.85 -0.96
N ALA A 146 -2.95 -5.35 -2.16
CA ALA A 146 -2.99 -6.13 -3.40
C ALA A 146 -1.59 -6.13 -4.03
N ILE A 147 -1.07 -7.31 -4.34
CA ILE A 147 0.25 -7.47 -4.96
C ILE A 147 0.07 -8.19 -6.28
N LEU A 148 0.62 -7.62 -7.34
CA LEU A 148 0.70 -8.27 -8.64
C LEU A 148 2.11 -8.81 -8.85
N ARG A 149 2.20 -10.10 -9.18
CA ARG A 149 3.42 -10.73 -9.67
C ARG A 149 3.33 -10.90 -11.18
N VAL A 150 4.41 -10.57 -11.88
CA VAL A 150 4.52 -10.78 -13.33
C VAL A 150 5.65 -11.76 -13.61
N THR A 151 5.35 -12.88 -14.25
CA THR A 151 6.33 -13.92 -14.58
C THR A 151 6.22 -14.34 -16.05
N PRO A 152 7.33 -14.51 -16.78
CA PRO A 152 7.30 -15.15 -18.09
C PRO A 152 6.83 -16.60 -17.95
N LEU A 153 6.06 -17.07 -18.94
CA LEU A 153 5.66 -18.47 -19.12
C LEU A 153 6.55 -19.17 -20.16
#